data_AF-A0A528ILY9-F1
#
_entry.id   AF-A0A528ILY9-F1
#
_cell.length_a   1.000
_cell.length_b   1.000
_cell.length_c   1.000
_cell.angle_alpha   90.00
_cell.angle_beta   90.00
_cell.angle_gamma   90.00
#
_symmetry.space_group_name_H-M   'P 1'
#
loop_
_entity.id
_entity.type
_entity.pdbx_description
1 polymer ?
#
loop_
_entity_poly.entity_id
_entity_poly.type
_entity_poly.pdbx_seq_one_letter_code
_entity_poly.pdbx_strand_id
1 'polypeptide(L)' 'MDRIRIVGGNKLAGSIPISGAKNAALPLMIASLLTDDTLTLENVPHLADVEQLIRILGNHGVDYSVNGR' A
#
# COMPACT_ATOMS: atom_id res chain seq x y z
N MET A 1 1.71 -16.41 16.84
CA MET A 1 2.54 -15.19 17.03
C MET A 1 3.71 -15.31 16.11
N ASP A 2 3.78 -14.42 15.12
CA ASP A 2 4.90 -14.39 14.20
C ASP A 2 6.15 -13.92 14.93
N ARG A 3 7.30 -14.51 14.59
CA ARG A 3 8.59 -14.19 15.20
C ARG A 3 9.65 -14.12 14.12
N ILE A 4 10.50 -13.11 14.22
CA ILE A 4 11.67 -12.95 13.37
C ILE A 4 12.90 -13.22 14.24
N ARG A 5 13.76 -14.15 13.81
CA ARG A 5 15.08 -14.38 14.41
C ARG A 5 16.14 -13.78 13.51
N ILE A 6 16.89 -12.81 14.03
CA ILE A 6 17.99 -12.16 13.32
C ILE A 6 19.31 -12.73 13.83
N VAL A 7 20.20 -13.14 12.92
CA VAL A 7 21.58 -13.54 13.23
C VAL A 7 22.51 -12.43 12.77
N GLY A 8 23.21 -11.80 13.71
CA GLY A 8 24.15 -10.72 13.41
C GLY A 8 25.45 -11.22 12.77
N GLY A 9 26.36 -10.28 12.50
CA GLY A 9 27.72 -10.56 12.00
C GLY A 9 27.96 -10.24 10.53
N ASN A 10 26.91 -9.93 9.76
CA ASN A 10 27.01 -9.62 8.33
C ASN A 10 26.75 -8.13 8.07
N LYS A 11 27.68 -7.45 7.37
CA LYS A 11 27.43 -6.11 6.83
C LYS A 11 26.46 -6.23 5.65
N LEU A 12 25.46 -5.35 5.58
CA LEU A 12 24.56 -5.27 4.43
C LEU A 12 25.29 -4.62 3.24
N ALA A 13 25.13 -5.19 2.06
CA ALA A 13 25.64 -4.64 0.80
C ALA A 13 24.63 -4.90 -0.32
N GLY A 14 24.30 -3.88 -1.10
CA GLY A 14 23.34 -3.95 -2.19
C GLY A 14 22.37 -2.78 -2.20
N SER A 15 21.37 -2.87 -3.07
CA SER A 15 20.26 -1.93 -3.17
C SER A 15 18.97 -2.71 -3.38
N ILE A 16 17.87 -2.22 -2.82
CA ILE A 16 16.54 -2.75 -3.03
C ILE A 16 15.61 -1.59 -3.41
N PRO A 17 14.64 -1.81 -4.33
CA PRO A 17 13.59 -0.83 -4.54
C PRO A 17 12.72 -0.73 -3.28
N ILE A 18 12.20 0.46 -3.01
CA ILE A 18 11.22 0.70 -1.95
C ILE A 18 9.86 1.01 -2.58
N SER A 19 8.81 0.55 -1.93
CA SER A 19 7.46 0.97 -2.26
C SER A 19 7.23 2.46 -1.91
N GLY A 20 6.13 3.03 -2.41
CA GLY A 20 5.73 4.39 -2.07
C GLY A 20 5.41 4.61 -0.60
N ALA A 21 5.26 5.87 -0.21
CA ALA A 21 5.03 6.26 1.17
C ALA A 21 3.57 6.03 1.57
N LYS A 22 3.35 5.33 2.69
CA LYS A 22 2.02 5.10 3.28
C LYS A 22 1.20 6.39 3.40
N ASN A 23 1.82 7.43 3.98
CA ASN A 23 1.13 8.69 4.28
C ASN A 23 0.83 9.54 3.03
N ALA A 24 1.43 9.20 1.88
CA ALA A 24 1.03 9.76 0.59
C ALA A 24 -0.08 8.92 -0.05
N ALA A 25 0.02 7.59 0.01
CA ALA A 25 -0.95 6.68 -0.60
C ALA A 25 -2.35 6.78 0.03
N LEU A 26 -2.47 6.79 1.37
CA LEU A 26 -3.78 6.75 2.02
C LEU A 26 -4.68 7.97 1.68
N PRO A 27 -4.19 9.23 1.72
CA PRO A 27 -5.01 10.37 1.29
C PRO A 27 -5.37 10.33 -0.20
N LEU A 28 -4.45 9.85 -1.05
CA LEU A 28 -4.71 9.71 -2.49
C LEU A 28 -5.80 8.66 -2.77
N MET A 29 -5.85 7.57 -1.99
CA MET A 29 -6.94 6.60 -2.07
C MET A 29 -8.28 7.23 -1.67
N ILE A 30 -8.31 8.07 -0.63
CA ILE A 30 -9.53 8.77 -0.20
C ILE A 30 -10.03 9.75 -1.27
N ALA A 31 -9.13 10.34 -2.06
CA ALA A 31 -9.51 11.23 -3.16
C ALA A 31 -10.40 10.54 -4.21
N SER A 32 -10.46 9.20 -4.25
CA SER A 32 -11.43 8.45 -5.09
C SER A 32 -12.89 8.78 -4.76
N LEU A 33 -13.19 9.27 -3.56
CA LEU A 33 -14.53 9.70 -3.18
C LEU A 33 -14.93 11.07 -3.75
N LEU A 34 -14.00 11.78 -4.41
CA LEU A 34 -14.20 13.14 -4.88
C LEU A 34 -14.51 13.21 -6.39
N THR A 35 -14.48 12.09 -7.10
CA THR A 35 -14.75 12.01 -8.54
C THR A 35 -15.29 10.64 -8.93
N ASP A 36 -16.09 10.58 -9.98
CA ASP A 36 -16.55 9.33 -10.59
C ASP A 36 -15.50 8.74 -11.57
N ASP A 37 -14.43 9.49 -11.85
CA ASP A 37 -13.35 9.04 -12.72
C ASP A 37 -12.47 7.97 -12.05
N THR A 38 -11.96 7.02 -12.85
CA THR A 38 -11.01 6.02 -12.36
C THR A 38 -9.67 6.67 -12.00
N LEU A 39 -9.26 6.57 -10.73
CA LEU A 39 -7.94 6.98 -10.27
C LEU A 39 -6.95 5.81 -10.32
N THR A 40 -5.83 6.00 -11.03
CA THR A 40 -4.73 5.02 -11.05
C THR A 40 -3.61 5.50 -10.13
N LEU A 41 -3.34 4.73 -9.07
CA LEU A 41 -2.23 5.00 -8.15
C LEU A 41 -1.09 4.01 -8.41
N GLU A 42 0.07 4.53 -8.76
CA GLU A 42 1.28 3.74 -8.95
C GLU A 42 2.13 3.70 -7.67
N ASN A 43 2.93 2.64 -7.50
CA ASN A 43 3.85 2.47 -6.39
C ASN A 43 3.18 2.49 -5.00
N VAL A 44 1.95 1.98 -4.89
CA VAL A 44 1.24 1.89 -3.61
C VAL A 44 1.89 0.81 -2.72
N PRO A 45 2.20 1.09 -1.44
CA PRO A 45 2.83 0.11 -0.56
C PRO A 45 1.84 -0.96 -0.10
N HIS A 46 2.29 -2.22 -0.06
CA HIS A 46 1.50 -3.33 0.47
C HIS A 46 1.58 -3.37 2.00
N LEU A 47 0.61 -2.74 2.66
CA LEU A 47 0.54 -2.59 4.11
C LEU A 47 -0.87 -2.86 4.61
N ALA A 48 -0.99 -3.33 5.86
CA ALA A 48 -2.29 -3.58 6.49
C ALA A 48 -3.22 -2.35 6.46
N ASP A 49 -2.68 -1.14 6.66
CA ASP A 49 -3.47 0.10 6.60
C ASP A 49 -4.07 0.34 5.19
N VAL A 50 -3.37 -0.03 4.13
CA VAL A 50 -3.84 0.07 2.74
C VAL A 50 -4.96 -0.94 2.49
N GLU A 51 -4.78 -2.19 2.92
CA GLU A 51 -5.82 -3.22 2.79
C GLU A 51 -7.09 -2.87 3.57
N GLN A 52 -6.93 -2.34 4.78
CA GLN A 52 -8.05 -1.88 5.58
C GLN A 52 -8.79 -0.73 4.91
N LEU A 53 -8.06 0.25 4.37
CA LEU A 53 -8.67 1.38 3.69
C LEU A 53 -9.40 0.95 2.40
N ILE A 54 -8.86 0.00 1.64
CA ILE A 54 -9.56 -0.60 0.48
C ILE A 54 -10.91 -1.17 0.90
N ARG A 55 -10.98 -1.92 2.01
CA ARG A 55 -12.25 -2.47 2.51
C ARG A 55 -13.22 -1.38 2.94
N ILE A 56 -12.72 -0.34 3.61
CA ILE A 56 -13.55 0.81 4.02
C ILE A 56 -14.11 1.51 2.78
N LEU A 57 -13.28 1.81 1.78
CA LEU A 57 -13.71 2.46 0.55
C LEU A 57 -14.71 1.60 -0.24
N GLY A 58 -14.51 0.28 -0.28
CA GLY A 58 -15.46 -0.67 -0.85
C GLY A 58 -16.84 -0.61 -0.18
N ASN A 59 -16.90 -0.45 1.15
CA ASN A 59 -18.18 -0.24 1.86
C ASN A 59 -18.86 1.10 1.51
N HIS A 60 -18.13 2.04 0.91
CA HIS A 60 -18.66 3.31 0.41
C HIS A 60 -18.88 3.31 -1.12
N GLY A 61 -18.84 2.13 -1.75
CA GLY A 61 -19.16 1.97 -3.18
C GLY A 61 -17.98 2.17 -4.13
N VAL A 62 -16.75 2.24 -3.62
CA VAL A 62 -15.55 2.33 -4.47
C VAL A 62 -15.10 0.94 -4.90
N ASP A 63 -15.18 0.67 -6.19
CA ASP A 63 -14.54 -0.51 -6.78
C ASP A 63 -13.03 -0.32 -6.87
N TYR A 64 -12.28 -1.41 -6.69
CA TYR A 64 -10.82 -1.39 -6.82
C TYR A 64 -10.32 -2.58 -7.63
N SER A 65 -9.18 -2.38 -8.29
CA SER A 65 -8.41 -3.45 -8.93
C SER A 65 -6.93 -3.24 -8.61
N VAL A 66 -6.16 -4.33 -8.57
CA VAL A 66 -4.72 -4.29 -8.33
C VAL A 66 -4.03 -5.00 -9.50
N ASN A 67 -3.17 -4.28 -10.20
CA ASN A 67 -2.35 -4.82 -11.27
C ASN A 67 -0.92 -5.05 -10.74
N GLY A 68 -0.56 -6.31 -10.51
CA GLY A 68 0.75 -6.68 -9.98
C GLY A 68 0.68 -7.51 -8.70
N ARG A 69 1.85 -7.81 -8.12
CA ARG A 69 1.99 -8.44 -6.80
C ARG A 69 2.20 -7.39 -5.73
#